data_AF-A0A2H5V7H5-F1
#
_entry.id   AF-A0A2H5V7H5-F1
#
_cell.length_a   1.000
_cell.length_b   1.000
_cell.length_c   1.000
_cell.angle_alpha   90.00
_cell.angle_beta   90.00
_cell.angle_gamma   90.00
#
_symmetry.space_group_name_H-M   'P 1'
#
loop_
_entity.id
_entity.type
_entity.pdbx_description
1 polymer ?
#
loop_
_entity_poly.entity_id
_entity_poly.type
_entity_poly.pdbx_seq_one_letter_code
_entity_poly.pdbx_strand_id
1 'polypeptide(L)'
;MSMLDMARYVKELEDEEVKALKAFARMLREHESVDEEKIAISAKMHIDKVRYALKRLNEKNLIYKGPSKGYHLVYSGLDVLALKELADRGVIASVGRMIGMGKEADVLEAVDDHGRMLAVKFFRIGRVSFRSVVRKRMLKDVHSWLLASIETAMKEFKSLRRLRVAGASVPEAIALARHALVMEYIDGVRLVECTNLDDPRHVLEDVLENIRVAYSIGMVSADLSEYNILYDVNGKVWIIDWPQSVDARKHPNARALLERDLNNIIRFFSKRFRLEYDVNMAIAHVTLHEECR
;
A
#
# COMPACT_ATOMS: atom_id res chain seq x y z
N MET A 1 18.90 -3.42 -3.43
CA MET A 1 18.86 -1.96 -3.64
C MET A 1 18.04 -1.38 -2.52
N SER A 2 18.57 -0.44 -1.74
CA SER A 2 17.80 0.22 -0.69
C SER A 2 16.84 1.25 -1.32
N MET A 3 15.77 1.63 -0.61
CA MET A 3 14.88 2.69 -1.09
C MET A 3 15.55 4.08 -1.13
N LEU A 4 16.56 4.32 -0.29
CA LEU A 4 17.36 5.54 -0.35
C LEU A 4 18.19 5.62 -1.65
N ASP A 5 18.69 4.48 -2.13
CA ASP A 5 19.36 4.42 -3.44
C ASP A 5 18.39 4.75 -4.58
N MET A 6 17.12 4.37 -4.47
CA MET A 6 16.09 4.66 -5.48
C MET A 6 15.79 6.16 -5.57
N ALA A 7 15.71 6.85 -4.43
CA ALA A 7 15.51 8.30 -4.40
C ALA A 7 16.64 9.07 -5.11
N ARG A 8 17.88 8.57 -4.99
CA ARG A 8 19.02 9.09 -5.75
C ARG A 8 18.83 8.86 -7.25
N TYR A 9 18.44 7.65 -7.65
CA TYR A 9 18.21 7.35 -9.07
C TYR A 9 17.13 8.23 -9.71
N VAL A 10 16.08 8.60 -8.97
CA VAL A 10 15.04 9.52 -9.47
C VAL A 10 15.64 10.84 -9.96
N LYS A 11 16.68 11.36 -9.29
CA LYS A 11 17.39 12.60 -9.69
C LYS A 11 18.33 12.40 -10.87
N GLU A 12 18.83 11.19 -11.07
CA GLU A 12 19.80 10.82 -12.10
C GLU A 12 19.15 10.25 -13.38
N LEU A 13 17.83 10.10 -13.41
CA LEU A 13 17.11 9.60 -14.58
C LEU A 13 17.04 10.66 -15.68
N GLU A 14 17.47 10.27 -16.88
CA GLU A 14 17.29 11.06 -18.09
C GLU A 14 15.88 10.88 -18.69
N ASP A 15 15.45 11.83 -19.51
CA ASP A 15 14.13 11.83 -20.13
C ASP A 15 13.87 10.55 -20.95
N GLU A 16 14.87 10.06 -21.67
CA GLU A 16 14.81 8.81 -22.42
C GLU A 16 14.55 7.60 -21.50
N GLU A 17 15.18 7.55 -20.33
CA GLU A 17 14.98 6.47 -19.34
C GLU A 17 13.58 6.53 -18.73
N VAL A 18 13.09 7.73 -18.38
CA VAL A 18 11.73 7.94 -17.88
C VAL A 18 10.69 7.54 -18.92
N LYS A 19 10.87 7.93 -20.19
CA LYS A 19 9.97 7.57 -21.29
C LYS A 19 9.93 6.05 -21.51
N ALA A 20 11.08 5.37 -21.44
CA ALA A 20 11.15 3.92 -21.54
C ALA A 20 10.42 3.23 -20.37
N LEU A 21 10.64 3.66 -19.11
CA LEU A 21 9.92 3.13 -17.94
C LEU A 21 8.40 3.36 -18.05
N LYS A 22 7.96 4.55 -18.48
CA LYS A 22 6.55 4.84 -18.74
C LYS A 22 5.96 3.96 -19.86
N ALA A 23 6.76 3.57 -20.85
CA ALA A 23 6.35 2.63 -21.88
C ALA A 23 6.15 1.22 -21.31
N PHE A 24 7.10 0.70 -20.52
CA PHE A 24 6.93 -0.57 -19.81
C PHE A 24 5.65 -0.58 -18.96
N ALA A 25 5.47 0.44 -18.13
CA ALA A 25 4.33 0.47 -17.21
C ALA A 25 2.97 0.50 -17.93
N ARG A 26 2.87 1.15 -19.10
CA ARG A 26 1.66 1.12 -19.93
C ARG A 26 1.37 -0.27 -20.51
N MET A 27 2.41 -0.98 -20.91
CA MET A 27 2.32 -2.30 -21.53
C MET A 27 2.28 -3.44 -20.50
N LEU A 28 2.46 -3.14 -19.21
CA LEU A 28 2.63 -4.14 -18.16
C LEU A 28 1.43 -5.08 -18.06
N ARG A 29 0.20 -4.68 -18.40
CA ARG A 29 -0.96 -5.58 -18.34
C ARG A 29 -0.96 -6.66 -19.42
N GLU A 30 -0.39 -6.36 -20.58
CA GLU A 30 -0.49 -7.20 -21.79
C GLU A 30 0.81 -7.97 -22.07
N HIS A 31 1.93 -7.50 -21.50
CA HIS A 31 3.25 -7.99 -21.85
C HIS A 31 4.12 -8.22 -20.60
N GLU A 32 4.48 -9.49 -20.37
CA GLU A 32 5.48 -9.88 -19.36
C GLU A 32 6.89 -9.39 -19.74
N SER A 33 7.19 -9.40 -21.04
CA SER A 33 8.44 -8.89 -21.62
C SER A 33 8.14 -8.03 -22.84
N VAL A 34 8.97 -7.01 -23.05
CA VAL A 34 8.81 -6.06 -24.14
C VAL A 34 10.12 -5.94 -24.90
N ASP A 35 10.06 -6.01 -26.22
CA ASP A 35 11.20 -5.78 -27.11
C ASP A 35 11.45 -4.29 -27.38
N GLU A 36 12.59 -3.98 -27.99
CA GLU A 36 13.02 -2.60 -28.25
C GLU A 36 12.07 -1.85 -29.21
N GLU A 37 11.45 -2.56 -30.15
CA GLU A 37 10.56 -1.98 -31.17
C GLU A 37 9.24 -1.53 -30.55
N LYS A 38 8.63 -2.37 -29.71
CA LYS A 38 7.43 -2.02 -28.94
C LYS A 38 7.68 -0.84 -28.02
N ILE A 39 8.85 -0.78 -27.38
CA ILE A 39 9.23 0.35 -26.53
C ILE A 39 9.41 1.62 -27.37
N ALA A 40 10.05 1.54 -28.53
CA ALA A 40 10.21 2.67 -29.45
C ALA A 40 8.86 3.26 -29.90
N ILE A 41 7.92 2.41 -30.31
CA ILE A 41 6.57 2.80 -30.71
C ILE A 41 5.83 3.42 -29.51
N SER A 42 5.82 2.72 -28.39
CA SER A 42 5.09 3.15 -27.18
C SER A 42 5.65 4.46 -26.61
N ALA A 43 6.96 4.63 -26.56
CA ALA A 43 7.65 5.81 -26.04
C ALA A 43 7.76 6.97 -27.05
N LYS A 44 7.42 6.74 -28.32
CA LYS A 44 7.63 7.67 -29.44
C LYS A 44 9.10 8.11 -29.52
N MET A 45 10.01 7.15 -29.49
CA MET A 45 11.46 7.37 -29.48
C MET A 45 12.14 6.63 -30.62
N HIS A 46 13.21 7.21 -31.17
CA HIS A 46 14.09 6.51 -32.10
C HIS A 46 14.73 5.28 -31.44
N ILE A 47 14.94 4.20 -32.20
CA ILE A 47 15.40 2.91 -31.67
C ILE A 47 16.75 3.02 -30.94
N ASP A 48 17.65 3.89 -31.41
CA ASP A 48 18.95 4.07 -30.76
C ASP A 48 18.85 4.75 -29.39
N LYS A 49 17.91 5.70 -29.23
CA LYS A 49 17.62 6.29 -27.91
C LYS A 49 17.00 5.27 -26.96
N VAL A 50 16.18 4.36 -27.49
CA VAL A 50 15.62 3.25 -26.69
C VAL A 50 16.74 2.32 -26.24
N ARG A 51 17.64 1.89 -27.14
CA ARG A 51 18.79 1.05 -26.77
C ARG A 51 19.68 1.71 -25.71
N TYR A 52 19.93 3.00 -25.86
CA TYR A 52 20.67 3.80 -24.87
C TYR A 52 19.99 3.77 -23.50
N ALA A 53 18.69 4.08 -23.44
CA ALA A 53 17.91 4.06 -22.21
C ALA A 53 17.88 2.66 -21.57
N LEU A 54 17.62 1.61 -22.36
CA LEU A 54 17.53 0.24 -21.85
C LEU A 54 18.86 -0.26 -21.29
N LYS A 55 19.99 0.11 -21.91
CA LYS A 55 21.32 -0.20 -21.39
C LYS A 55 21.49 0.38 -19.98
N ARG A 56 21.21 1.68 -19.79
CA ARG A 56 21.35 2.37 -18.50
C ARG A 56 20.38 1.86 -17.45
N LEU A 57 19.11 1.66 -17.82
CA LEU A 57 18.10 1.09 -16.93
C LEU A 57 18.50 -0.32 -16.44
N ASN A 58 19.08 -1.14 -17.31
CA ASN A 58 19.56 -2.47 -16.94
C ASN A 58 20.81 -2.40 -16.05
N GLU A 59 21.75 -1.48 -16.32
CA GLU A 59 22.91 -1.20 -15.46
C GLU A 59 22.50 -0.75 -14.04
N LYS A 60 21.43 0.05 -13.94
CA LYS A 60 20.81 0.48 -12.67
C LYS A 60 19.94 -0.60 -12.02
N ASN A 61 19.80 -1.79 -12.63
CA ASN A 61 18.92 -2.87 -12.19
C ASN A 61 17.44 -2.43 -12.04
N LEU A 62 16.97 -1.53 -12.90
CA LEU A 62 15.57 -1.07 -12.94
C LEU A 62 14.72 -1.91 -13.92
N ILE A 63 15.39 -2.58 -14.85
CA ILE A 63 14.82 -3.59 -15.74
C ILE A 63 15.75 -4.80 -15.77
N TYR A 64 15.24 -5.91 -16.29
CA TYR A 64 16.02 -7.12 -16.54
C TYR A 64 15.96 -7.50 -18.02
N LYS A 65 17.10 -7.63 -18.67
CA LYS A 65 17.20 -8.19 -20.03
C LYS A 65 17.09 -9.71 -19.99
N GLY A 66 15.98 -10.23 -20.52
CA GLY A 66 15.73 -11.66 -20.64
C GLY A 66 16.56 -12.35 -21.71
N PRO A 67 16.60 -13.71 -21.71
CA PRO A 67 17.36 -14.49 -22.69
C PRO A 67 16.85 -14.32 -24.14
N SER A 68 15.57 -13.98 -24.32
CA SER A 68 14.90 -13.86 -25.62
C SER A 68 14.74 -12.40 -26.07
N LYS A 69 15.83 -11.63 -26.18
CA LYS A 69 15.88 -10.19 -26.61
C LYS A 69 14.88 -9.19 -25.97
N GLY A 70 13.99 -9.62 -25.10
CA GLY A 70 12.99 -8.82 -24.41
C GLY A 70 13.49 -8.35 -23.06
N TYR A 71 12.88 -7.28 -22.57
CA TYR A 71 13.19 -6.67 -21.31
C TYR A 71 11.97 -6.75 -20.38
N HIS A 72 12.22 -6.91 -19.09
CA HIS A 72 11.20 -7.06 -18.06
C HIS A 72 11.32 -5.89 -17.08
N LEU A 73 10.17 -5.30 -16.72
CA LEU A 73 10.13 -4.36 -15.61
C LEU A 73 10.27 -5.13 -14.30
N VAL A 74 11.04 -4.60 -13.36
CA VAL A 74 11.18 -5.16 -12.00
C VAL A 74 10.74 -4.13 -10.97
N TYR A 75 10.59 -4.58 -9.72
CA TYR A 75 10.13 -3.74 -8.60
C TYR A 75 10.89 -2.42 -8.47
N SER A 76 12.23 -2.45 -8.50
CA SER A 76 13.07 -1.24 -8.43
C SER A 76 12.76 -0.23 -9.53
N GLY A 77 12.52 -0.69 -10.77
CA GLY A 77 12.12 0.20 -11.87
C GLY A 77 10.72 0.77 -11.68
N LEU A 78 9.80 -0.03 -11.14
CA LEU A 78 8.45 0.44 -10.83
C LEU A 78 8.48 1.44 -9.66
N ASP A 79 9.31 1.24 -8.64
CA ASP A 79 9.50 2.13 -7.50
C ASP A 79 10.03 3.49 -7.95
N VAL A 80 11.12 3.49 -8.73
CA VAL A 80 11.73 4.71 -9.25
C VAL A 80 10.73 5.46 -10.15
N LEU A 81 9.98 4.74 -11.00
CA LEU A 81 8.94 5.37 -11.82
C LEU A 81 7.83 5.98 -10.96
N ALA A 82 7.37 5.29 -9.92
CA ALA A 82 6.35 5.80 -9.01
C ALA A 82 6.82 7.06 -8.27
N LEU A 83 8.04 7.04 -7.72
CA LEU A 83 8.64 8.21 -7.07
C LEU A 83 8.80 9.38 -8.04
N LYS A 84 9.29 9.12 -9.26
CA LYS A 84 9.41 10.15 -10.31
C LYS A 84 8.06 10.76 -10.65
N GLU A 85 7.01 9.97 -10.79
CA GLU A 85 5.65 10.48 -11.05
C GLU A 85 5.09 11.31 -9.90
N LEU A 86 5.36 10.92 -8.65
CA LEU A 86 4.94 11.69 -7.47
C LEU A 86 5.69 13.03 -7.37
N ALA A 87 7.00 13.01 -7.64
CA ALA A 87 7.83 14.22 -7.67
C ALA A 87 7.44 15.17 -8.82
N ASP A 88 7.25 14.64 -10.03
CA ASP A 88 6.83 15.44 -11.21
C ASP A 88 5.47 16.13 -11.00
N ARG A 89 4.62 15.56 -10.15
CA ARG A 89 3.32 16.12 -9.78
C ARG A 89 3.38 17.09 -8.59
N GLY A 90 4.55 17.33 -8.00
CA GLY A 90 4.69 18.13 -6.79
C GLY A 90 4.02 17.54 -5.55
N VAL A 91 3.79 16.22 -5.52
CA VAL A 91 3.16 15.55 -4.36
C VAL A 91 4.18 15.32 -3.25
N ILE A 92 5.41 14.97 -3.63
CA ILE A 92 6.53 14.75 -2.71
C ILE A 92 7.76 15.50 -3.22
N ALA A 93 8.46 16.16 -2.30
CA ALA A 93 9.73 16.83 -2.52
C ALA A 93 10.93 15.92 -2.16
N SER A 94 10.76 15.13 -1.10
CA SER A 94 11.80 14.22 -0.60
C SER A 94 11.21 12.98 0.08
N VAL A 95 12.02 11.93 0.19
CA VAL A 95 11.72 10.74 0.99
C VAL A 95 12.73 10.60 2.12
N GLY A 96 12.27 10.13 3.27
CA GLY A 96 13.03 9.98 4.49
C GLY A 96 13.30 8.52 4.86
N ARG A 97 13.30 8.26 6.16
CA ARG A 97 13.54 6.93 6.74
C ARG A 97 12.36 5.99 6.49
N MET A 98 12.65 4.70 6.67
CA MET A 98 11.63 3.66 6.70
C MET A 98 10.95 3.65 8.07
N ILE A 99 9.62 3.72 8.05
CA ILE A 99 8.78 3.71 9.27
C ILE A 99 7.96 2.43 9.40
N GLY A 100 7.82 1.66 8.33
CA GLY A 100 7.18 0.35 8.37
C GLY A 100 7.81 -0.59 7.35
N MET A 101 8.17 -1.80 7.78
CA MET A 101 8.58 -2.87 6.90
C MET A 101 7.70 -4.09 7.16
N GLY A 102 6.86 -4.42 6.18
CA GLY A 102 5.95 -5.55 6.22
C GLY A 102 6.32 -6.63 5.21
N LYS A 103 5.64 -7.77 5.32
CA LYS A 103 5.70 -8.82 4.30
C LYS A 103 5.11 -8.35 2.97
N GLU A 104 4.18 -7.42 2.98
CA GLU A 104 3.42 -7.04 1.77
C GLU A 104 3.54 -5.56 1.42
N ALA A 105 4.23 -4.77 2.23
CA ALA A 105 4.49 -3.37 1.94
C ALA A 105 5.74 -2.83 2.65
N ASP A 106 6.29 -1.75 2.10
CA ASP A 106 7.25 -0.86 2.78
C ASP A 106 6.60 0.51 2.96
N VAL A 107 6.80 1.15 4.09
CA VAL A 107 6.32 2.50 4.37
C VAL A 107 7.51 3.41 4.69
N LEU A 108 7.60 4.52 3.97
CA LEU A 108 8.61 5.56 4.14
C LEU A 108 7.96 6.86 4.60
N GLU A 109 8.72 7.65 5.34
CA GLU A 109 8.44 9.08 5.46
C GLU A 109 8.69 9.78 4.11
N ALA A 110 7.89 10.81 3.84
CA ALA A 110 8.12 11.76 2.77
C ALA A 110 7.74 13.16 3.23
N VAL A 111 8.19 14.16 2.49
CA VAL A 111 7.87 15.56 2.75
C VAL A 111 7.44 16.19 1.43
N ASP A 112 6.39 17.00 1.43
CA ASP A 112 5.97 17.80 0.27
C ASP A 112 6.77 19.12 0.15
N ASP A 113 6.50 19.91 -0.88
CA ASP A 113 7.19 21.19 -1.11
C ASP A 113 6.90 22.24 -0.01
N HIS A 114 5.92 22.00 0.85
CA HIS A 114 5.52 22.88 1.96
C HIS A 114 6.07 22.42 3.32
N GLY A 115 6.85 21.33 3.36
CA GLY A 115 7.39 20.79 4.61
C GLY A 115 6.41 19.92 5.39
N ARG A 116 5.23 19.56 4.83
CA ARG A 116 4.28 18.67 5.48
C ARG A 116 4.82 17.23 5.45
N MET A 117 4.83 16.58 6.60
CA MET A 117 5.16 15.16 6.71
C MET A 117 4.06 14.28 6.10
N LEU A 118 4.48 13.32 5.28
CA LEU A 118 3.65 12.35 4.58
C LEU A 118 4.19 10.93 4.78
N ALA A 119 3.36 9.93 4.52
CA ALA A 119 3.77 8.54 4.44
C ALA A 119 3.60 8.01 3.01
N VAL A 120 4.60 7.29 2.49
CA VAL A 120 4.53 6.61 1.20
C VAL A 120 4.61 5.11 1.40
N LYS A 121 3.51 4.41 1.10
CA LYS A 121 3.38 2.96 1.18
C LYS A 121 3.58 2.33 -0.21
N PHE A 122 4.64 1.53 -0.35
CA PHE A 122 4.94 0.73 -1.53
C PHE A 122 4.46 -0.69 -1.32
N PHE A 123 3.62 -1.18 -2.22
CA PHE A 123 3.04 -2.53 -2.14
C PHE A 123 3.98 -3.57 -2.75
N ARG A 124 4.13 -4.72 -2.09
CA ARG A 124 5.18 -5.71 -2.32
C ARG A 124 4.60 -7.12 -2.24
N ILE A 125 3.63 -7.42 -3.11
CA ILE A 125 3.06 -8.75 -3.19
C ILE A 125 4.14 -9.77 -3.57
N GLY A 126 4.14 -10.94 -2.92
CA GLY A 126 5.05 -12.04 -3.25
C GLY A 126 6.42 -12.01 -2.56
N ARG A 127 6.62 -11.21 -1.50
CA ARG A 127 7.89 -11.12 -0.74
C ARG A 127 8.27 -12.37 0.08
N VAL A 128 7.48 -13.45 0.07
CA VAL A 128 7.68 -14.60 1.00
C VAL A 128 9.03 -15.30 0.78
N SER A 129 9.93 -15.13 1.77
CA SER A 129 11.08 -15.97 2.16
C SER A 129 11.82 -16.78 1.07
N PHE A 130 12.62 -16.11 0.23
CA PHE A 130 13.54 -16.75 -0.71
C PHE A 130 14.82 -17.28 -0.05
N ARG A 131 14.70 -18.33 0.78
CA ARG A 131 15.84 -19.22 1.07
C ARG A 131 15.92 -20.42 0.13
N SER A 132 15.02 -20.55 -0.86
CA SER A 132 15.07 -21.65 -1.81
C SER A 132 14.19 -21.40 -3.03
N VAL A 133 14.69 -21.83 -4.19
CA VAL A 133 14.00 -22.12 -5.48
C VAL A 133 14.19 -21.12 -6.65
N VAL A 134 15.25 -21.39 -7.42
CA VAL A 134 15.41 -21.43 -8.90
C VAL A 134 14.86 -20.27 -9.77
N ARG A 135 15.81 -19.55 -10.40
CA ARG A 135 15.73 -18.32 -11.22
C ARG A 135 14.85 -18.31 -12.48
N LYS A 136 14.20 -19.41 -12.89
CA LYS A 136 13.47 -19.46 -14.19
C LYS A 136 11.94 -19.38 -14.08
N ARG A 137 11.36 -19.69 -12.92
CA ARG A 137 9.92 -19.47 -12.62
C ARG A 137 9.63 -18.08 -12.06
N MET A 138 10.66 -17.39 -11.54
CA MET A 138 10.52 -16.10 -10.85
C MET A 138 10.00 -14.94 -11.71
N LEU A 139 10.22 -14.91 -13.03
CA LEU A 139 9.85 -13.74 -13.85
C LEU A 139 8.33 -13.63 -14.10
N LYS A 140 7.66 -14.77 -14.35
CA LYS A 140 6.19 -14.83 -14.43
C LYS A 140 5.54 -14.43 -13.12
N ASP A 141 6.12 -14.90 -12.02
CA ASP A 141 5.66 -14.57 -10.69
C ASP A 141 5.85 -13.08 -10.40
N VAL A 142 7.01 -12.50 -10.74
CA VAL A 142 7.28 -11.06 -10.58
C VAL A 142 6.31 -10.20 -11.39
N HIS A 143 6.05 -10.53 -12.66
CA HIS A 143 5.11 -9.78 -13.49
C HIS A 143 3.71 -9.75 -12.88
N SER A 144 3.21 -10.93 -12.47
CA SER A 144 1.94 -11.06 -11.75
C SER A 144 1.94 -10.27 -10.43
N TRP A 145 3.03 -10.30 -9.68
CA TRP A 145 3.17 -9.57 -8.42
C TRP A 145 3.21 -8.04 -8.58
N LEU A 146 3.83 -7.53 -9.64
CA LEU A 146 3.80 -6.09 -9.94
C LEU A 146 2.36 -5.63 -10.20
N LEU A 147 1.61 -6.39 -11.02
CA LEU A 147 0.20 -6.10 -11.30
C LEU A 147 -0.65 -6.18 -10.03
N ALA A 148 -0.49 -7.25 -9.25
CA ALA A 148 -1.19 -7.41 -7.97
C ALA A 148 -0.88 -6.28 -6.99
N SER A 149 0.37 -5.81 -6.94
CA SER A 149 0.77 -4.68 -6.08
C SER A 149 0.13 -3.36 -6.53
N ILE A 150 0.04 -3.10 -7.84
CA ILE A 150 -0.65 -1.92 -8.38
C ILE A 150 -2.16 -1.98 -8.07
N GLU A 151 -2.78 -3.14 -8.24
CA GLU A 151 -4.21 -3.34 -7.95
C GLU A 151 -4.52 -3.18 -6.47
N THR A 152 -3.66 -3.73 -5.61
CA THR A 152 -3.77 -3.62 -4.15
C THR A 152 -3.64 -2.17 -3.70
N ALA A 153 -2.67 -1.43 -4.22
CA ALA A 153 -2.50 0.00 -3.93
C ALA A 153 -3.73 0.81 -4.35
N MET A 154 -4.29 0.52 -5.52
CA MET A 154 -5.51 1.15 -6.00
C MET A 154 -6.73 0.83 -5.11
N LYS A 155 -6.84 -0.42 -4.65
CA LYS A 155 -7.92 -0.84 -3.75
C LYS A 155 -7.84 -0.09 -2.43
N GLU A 156 -6.67 -0.03 -1.80
CA GLU A 156 -6.48 0.70 -0.54
C GLU A 156 -6.72 2.21 -0.70
N PHE A 157 -6.20 2.84 -1.77
CA PHE A 157 -6.49 4.25 -2.07
C PHE A 157 -7.99 4.54 -2.15
N LYS A 158 -8.76 3.68 -2.83
CA LYS A 158 -10.22 3.81 -2.92
C LYS A 158 -10.91 3.58 -1.57
N SER A 159 -10.46 2.60 -0.79
CA SER A 159 -11.03 2.31 0.52
C SER A 159 -10.82 3.46 1.49
N LEU A 160 -9.59 3.98 1.63
CA LEU A 160 -9.26 5.10 2.50
C LEU A 160 -10.09 6.35 2.17
N ARG A 161 -10.26 6.68 0.87
CA ARG A 161 -11.09 7.83 0.46
C ARG A 161 -12.55 7.66 0.86
N ARG A 162 -13.13 6.47 0.66
CA ARG A 162 -14.53 6.19 1.04
C ARG A 162 -14.73 6.26 2.56
N LEU A 163 -13.79 5.69 3.31
CA LEU A 163 -13.81 5.68 4.78
C LEU A 163 -13.67 7.09 5.35
N ARG A 164 -12.74 7.89 4.83
CA ARG A 164 -12.55 9.28 5.26
C ARG A 164 -13.79 10.14 5.01
N VAL A 165 -14.43 9.99 3.85
CA VAL A 165 -15.71 10.68 3.55
C VAL A 165 -16.83 10.25 4.49
N ALA A 166 -16.84 8.99 4.94
CA ALA A 166 -17.81 8.48 5.90
C ALA A 166 -17.55 8.96 7.35
N GLY A 167 -16.43 9.62 7.61
CA GLY A 167 -16.05 10.10 8.95
C GLY A 167 -15.17 9.14 9.75
N ALA A 168 -14.70 8.04 9.16
CA ALA A 168 -13.77 7.15 9.83
C ALA A 168 -12.40 7.81 9.98
N SER A 169 -11.77 7.58 11.14
CA SER A 169 -10.39 7.94 11.46
C SER A 169 -9.44 6.98 10.76
N VAL A 170 -9.19 7.28 9.49
CA VAL A 170 -8.18 6.64 8.63
C VAL A 170 -7.28 7.72 8.03
N PRO A 171 -6.04 7.40 7.64
CA PRO A 171 -5.16 8.37 6.97
C PRO A 171 -5.82 8.93 5.71
N GLU A 172 -5.70 10.24 5.49
CA GLU A 172 -6.08 10.84 4.22
C GLU A 172 -5.23 10.26 3.07
N ALA A 173 -5.87 9.69 2.05
CA ALA A 173 -5.18 9.21 0.85
C ALA A 173 -4.98 10.35 -0.16
N ILE A 174 -3.74 10.80 -0.30
CA ILE A 174 -3.38 12.02 -1.03
C ILE A 174 -3.13 11.73 -2.51
N ALA A 175 -2.36 10.69 -2.81
CA ALA A 175 -2.00 10.36 -4.18
C ALA A 175 -1.72 8.87 -4.36
N LEU A 176 -1.95 8.41 -5.59
CA LEU A 176 -1.54 7.09 -6.04
C LEU A 176 -0.62 7.24 -7.26
N ALA A 177 0.47 6.49 -7.29
CA ALA A 177 1.35 6.33 -8.45
C ALA A 177 1.78 4.86 -8.54
N ARG A 178 1.24 4.12 -9.52
CA ARG A 178 1.48 2.68 -9.67
C ARG A 178 1.12 1.92 -8.39
N HIS A 179 2.08 1.28 -7.76
CA HIS A 179 1.98 0.54 -6.50
C HIS A 179 2.47 1.36 -5.30
N ALA A 180 2.56 2.69 -5.42
CA ALA A 180 2.91 3.59 -4.32
C ALA A 180 1.69 4.46 -3.96
N LEU A 181 1.31 4.42 -2.69
CA LEU A 181 0.24 5.22 -2.09
C LEU A 181 0.86 6.27 -1.18
N VAL A 182 0.61 7.55 -1.45
CA VAL A 182 0.93 8.66 -0.56
C VAL A 182 -0.29 8.96 0.31
N MET A 183 -0.08 9.03 1.61
CA MET A 183 -1.12 9.26 2.61
C MET A 183 -0.63 10.15 3.75
N GLU A 184 -1.58 10.62 4.55
CA GLU A 184 -1.34 11.36 5.79
C GLU A 184 -0.36 10.61 6.70
N TYR A 185 0.68 11.31 7.18
CA TYR A 185 1.54 10.80 8.23
C TYR A 185 0.82 10.91 9.56
N ILE A 186 0.72 9.80 10.29
CA ILE A 186 0.14 9.76 11.64
C ILE A 186 1.29 9.61 12.62
N ASP A 187 1.47 10.61 13.49
CA ASP A 187 2.47 10.57 14.55
C ASP A 187 1.93 9.78 15.74
N GLY A 188 2.29 8.50 15.80
CA GLY A 188 1.76 7.57 16.77
C GLY A 188 2.48 6.22 16.76
N VAL A 189 2.08 5.37 17.69
CA VAL A 189 2.60 4.00 17.84
C VAL A 189 1.53 3.00 17.44
N ARG A 190 1.93 1.77 17.10
CA ARG A 190 0.93 0.72 16.87
C ARG A 190 0.30 0.32 18.18
N LEU A 191 -1.00 0.03 18.17
CA LEU A 191 -1.74 -0.36 19.37
C LEU A 191 -1.12 -1.60 20.04
N VAL A 192 -0.57 -2.53 19.25
CA VAL A 192 0.18 -3.70 19.75
C VAL A 192 1.39 -3.34 20.63
N GLU A 193 2.01 -2.17 20.40
CA GLU A 193 3.19 -1.66 21.12
C GLU A 193 2.79 -0.93 22.40
N CYS A 194 1.52 -0.55 22.56
CA CYS A 194 1.01 0.11 23.75
C CYS A 194 0.96 -0.87 24.92
N THR A 195 1.77 -0.62 25.95
CA THR A 195 1.78 -1.43 27.18
C THR A 195 0.71 -0.97 28.17
N ASN A 196 0.48 0.34 28.25
CA ASN A 196 -0.54 0.98 29.05
C ASN A 196 -1.32 1.98 28.19
N LEU A 197 -2.61 2.08 28.45
CA LEU A 197 -3.49 3.15 27.95
C LEU A 197 -4.16 3.76 29.17
N ASP A 198 -4.32 5.07 29.19
CA ASP A 198 -4.95 5.78 30.32
C ASP A 198 -6.43 5.37 30.46
N ASP A 199 -7.14 5.25 29.34
CA ASP A 199 -8.50 4.73 29.27
C ASP A 199 -8.65 3.67 28.16
N PRO A 200 -8.33 2.39 28.44
CA PRO A 200 -8.47 1.32 27.47
C PRO A 200 -9.91 1.13 26.97
N ARG A 201 -10.92 1.51 27.78
CA ARG A 201 -12.32 1.37 27.39
C ARG A 201 -12.68 2.39 26.33
N HIS A 202 -12.32 3.66 26.55
CA HIS A 202 -12.53 4.71 25.57
C HIS A 202 -11.85 4.38 24.23
N VAL A 203 -10.60 3.90 24.27
CA VAL A 203 -9.88 3.49 23.04
C VAL A 203 -10.58 2.33 22.33
N LEU A 204 -11.10 1.34 23.06
CA LEU A 204 -11.89 0.26 22.46
C LEU A 204 -13.17 0.79 21.81
N GLU A 205 -13.91 1.66 22.50
CA GLU A 205 -15.14 2.27 21.99
C GLU A 205 -14.88 3.08 20.70
N ASP A 206 -13.79 3.85 20.66
CA ASP A 206 -13.37 4.57 19.46
C ASP A 206 -13.03 3.63 18.30
N VAL A 207 -12.37 2.49 18.57
CA VAL A 207 -12.11 1.47 17.54
C VAL A 207 -13.42 0.88 17.02
N LEU A 208 -14.35 0.54 17.91
CA LEU A 208 -15.67 0.00 17.54
C LEU A 208 -16.49 1.00 16.71
N GLU A 209 -16.44 2.29 17.06
CA GLU A 209 -17.09 3.35 16.30
C GLU A 209 -16.53 3.45 14.87
N ASN A 210 -15.21 3.38 14.71
CA ASN A 210 -14.59 3.36 13.38
C ASN A 210 -14.98 2.13 12.55
N ILE A 211 -15.09 0.95 13.19
CA ILE A 211 -15.58 -0.26 12.54
C ILE A 211 -17.06 -0.09 12.14
N ARG A 212 -17.88 0.52 12.99
CA ARG A 212 -19.29 0.84 12.69
C ARG A 212 -19.43 1.77 11.51
N VAL A 213 -18.65 2.85 11.45
CA VAL A 213 -18.63 3.78 10.31
C VAL A 213 -18.25 3.04 9.02
N ALA A 214 -17.21 2.21 9.05
CA ALA A 214 -16.83 1.39 7.91
C ALA A 214 -17.96 0.44 7.46
N TYR A 215 -18.59 -0.23 8.43
CA TYR A 215 -19.69 -1.15 8.16
C TYR A 215 -20.92 -0.44 7.56
N SER A 216 -21.23 0.77 8.03
CA SER A 216 -22.36 1.57 7.53
C SER A 216 -22.29 1.91 6.04
N ILE A 217 -21.08 1.96 5.46
CA ILE A 217 -20.85 2.15 4.03
C ILE A 217 -20.65 0.83 3.25
N GLY A 218 -20.96 -0.30 3.91
CA GLY A 218 -20.84 -1.64 3.38
C GLY A 218 -19.39 -2.12 3.26
N MET A 219 -18.51 -1.74 4.19
CA MET A 219 -17.10 -2.15 4.18
C MET A 219 -16.72 -2.91 5.43
N VAL A 220 -16.13 -4.09 5.25
CA VAL A 220 -15.51 -4.89 6.33
C VAL A 220 -14.01 -4.92 6.06
N SER A 221 -13.18 -4.67 7.09
CA SER A 221 -11.72 -4.66 6.96
C SER A 221 -11.18 -6.02 6.50
N ALA A 222 -11.71 -7.10 7.07
CA ALA A 222 -11.38 -8.48 6.77
C ALA A 222 -9.91 -8.84 7.00
N ASP A 223 -9.18 -8.02 7.77
CA ASP A 223 -7.86 -8.33 8.34
C ASP A 223 -7.54 -7.44 9.56
N LEU A 224 -8.55 -7.06 10.34
CA LEU A 224 -8.33 -6.11 11.44
C LEU A 224 -7.69 -6.78 12.67
N SER A 225 -6.66 -6.13 13.20
CA SER A 225 -5.93 -6.52 14.41
C SER A 225 -5.28 -5.30 15.06
N GLU A 226 -4.69 -5.49 16.24
CA GLU A 226 -3.92 -4.47 16.97
C GLU A 226 -2.68 -3.95 16.22
N TYR A 227 -2.21 -4.67 15.19
CA TYR A 227 -1.10 -4.23 14.33
C TYR A 227 -1.53 -3.17 13.31
N ASN A 228 -2.84 -3.12 13.02
CA ASN A 228 -3.45 -2.26 11.99
C ASN A 228 -4.15 -1.03 12.60
N ILE A 229 -3.89 -0.76 13.89
CA ILE A 229 -4.40 0.41 14.60
C ILE A 229 -3.22 1.21 15.11
N LEU A 230 -3.18 2.50 14.78
CA LEU A 230 -2.26 3.46 15.38
C LEU A 230 -2.97 4.21 16.50
N TYR A 231 -2.23 4.49 17.57
CA TYR A 231 -2.62 5.36 18.66
C TYR A 231 -1.72 6.59 18.62
N ASP A 232 -2.29 7.75 18.30
CA ASP A 232 -1.53 8.98 18.12
C ASP A 232 -1.21 9.69 19.44
N VAL A 233 -0.31 10.66 19.36
CA VAL A 233 0.14 11.46 20.53
C VAL A 233 -0.97 12.27 21.20
N ASN A 234 -2.13 12.44 20.55
CA ASN A 234 -3.30 13.14 21.10
C ASN A 234 -4.35 12.17 21.67
N GLY A 235 -4.03 10.88 21.72
CA GLY A 235 -4.92 9.85 22.23
C GLY A 235 -5.98 9.37 21.24
N LYS A 236 -5.86 9.69 19.95
CA LYS A 236 -6.81 9.29 18.90
C LYS A 236 -6.36 8.00 18.21
N VAL A 237 -7.34 7.15 17.88
CA VAL A 237 -7.12 5.92 17.12
C VAL A 237 -7.23 6.14 15.61
N TRP A 238 -6.39 5.44 14.86
CA TRP A 238 -6.38 5.46 13.40
C TRP A 238 -6.29 4.04 12.86
N ILE A 239 -7.26 3.63 12.03
CA ILE A 239 -7.22 2.30 11.39
C ILE A 239 -6.51 2.42 10.05
N ILE A 240 -5.42 1.68 9.90
CA ILE A 240 -4.61 1.60 8.69
C ILE A 240 -4.76 0.24 8.01
N ASP A 241 -4.17 0.10 6.83
CA ASP A 241 -4.07 -1.16 6.09
C ASP A 241 -5.42 -1.75 5.69
N TRP A 242 -6.03 -1.18 4.64
CA TRP A 242 -7.31 -1.63 4.08
C TRP A 242 -7.28 -2.46 2.78
N PRO A 243 -6.16 -3.07 2.34
CA PRO A 243 -6.11 -3.77 1.05
C PRO A 243 -6.98 -5.03 1.02
N GLN A 244 -7.24 -5.68 2.17
CA GLN A 244 -8.06 -6.89 2.25
C GLN A 244 -9.56 -6.61 2.39
N SER A 245 -9.96 -5.34 2.48
CA SER A 245 -11.35 -4.95 2.68
C SER A 245 -12.32 -5.56 1.67
N VAL A 246 -13.51 -5.95 2.14
CA VAL A 246 -14.57 -6.58 1.33
C VAL A 246 -15.86 -5.77 1.39
N ASP A 247 -16.67 -5.88 0.34
CA ASP A 247 -18.01 -5.29 0.31
C ASP A 247 -18.97 -6.18 1.11
N ALA A 248 -19.49 -5.64 2.22
CA ALA A 248 -20.35 -6.36 3.15
C ALA A 248 -21.62 -6.90 2.48
N ARG A 249 -22.09 -6.23 1.42
CA ARG A 249 -23.36 -6.56 0.74
C ARG A 249 -23.19 -7.64 -0.34
N LYS A 250 -21.96 -7.94 -0.72
CA LYS A 250 -21.65 -8.85 -1.84
C LYS A 250 -20.83 -10.05 -1.43
N HIS A 251 -20.02 -9.92 -0.38
CA HIS A 251 -19.13 -10.98 0.02
C HIS A 251 -19.89 -12.02 0.88
N PRO A 252 -19.95 -13.30 0.48
CA PRO A 252 -20.78 -14.31 1.14
C PRO A 252 -20.41 -14.51 2.62
N ASN A 253 -19.13 -14.29 2.96
CA ASN A 253 -18.62 -14.43 4.33
C ASN A 253 -18.41 -13.08 5.03
N ALA A 254 -19.02 -11.99 4.56
CA ALA A 254 -18.81 -10.64 5.14
C ALA A 254 -19.05 -10.60 6.65
N ARG A 255 -20.17 -11.18 7.10
CA ARG A 255 -20.55 -11.22 8.51
C ARG A 255 -19.52 -11.99 9.36
N ALA A 256 -19.11 -13.16 8.92
CA ALA A 256 -18.10 -13.96 9.62
C ALA A 256 -16.74 -13.23 9.68
N LEU A 257 -16.36 -12.49 8.64
CA LEU A 257 -15.14 -11.67 8.64
C LEU A 257 -15.24 -10.51 9.63
N LEU A 258 -16.39 -9.83 9.71
CA LEU A 258 -16.64 -8.78 10.70
C LEU A 258 -16.55 -9.33 12.13
N GLU A 259 -17.23 -10.44 12.41
CA GLU A 259 -17.21 -11.08 13.72
C GLU A 259 -15.79 -11.50 14.11
N ARG A 260 -14.99 -11.99 13.16
CA ARG A 260 -13.57 -12.33 13.39
C ARG A 260 -12.75 -11.08 13.72
N ASP A 261 -12.92 -10.00 12.97
CA ASP A 261 -12.23 -8.72 13.21
C ASP A 261 -12.57 -8.17 14.61
N LEU A 262 -13.85 -8.18 15.01
CA LEU A 262 -14.30 -7.78 16.34
C LEU A 262 -13.73 -8.66 17.45
N ASN A 263 -13.73 -9.98 17.25
CA ASN A 263 -13.15 -10.93 18.19
C ASN A 263 -11.65 -10.71 18.38
N ASN A 264 -10.91 -10.40 17.32
CA ASN A 264 -9.48 -10.10 17.42
C ASN A 264 -9.24 -8.88 18.32
N ILE A 265 -9.98 -7.79 18.08
CA ILE A 265 -9.86 -6.56 18.86
C ILE A 265 -10.24 -6.79 20.32
N ILE A 266 -11.41 -7.38 20.60
CA ILE A 266 -11.85 -7.62 21.98
C ILE A 266 -10.89 -8.54 22.73
N ARG A 267 -10.40 -9.60 22.07
CA ARG A 267 -9.41 -10.51 22.66
C ARG A 267 -8.11 -9.79 22.99
N PHE A 268 -7.66 -8.87 22.13
CA PHE A 268 -6.48 -8.06 22.39
C PHE A 268 -6.68 -7.20 23.65
N PHE A 269 -7.79 -6.45 23.75
CA PHE A 269 -8.07 -5.60 24.91
C PHE A 269 -8.23 -6.40 26.22
N SER A 270 -8.91 -7.54 26.16
CA SER A 270 -9.05 -8.46 27.30
C SER A 270 -7.69 -8.98 27.77
N LYS A 271 -6.81 -9.43 26.85
CA LYS A 271 -5.49 -9.97 27.21
C LYS A 271 -4.51 -8.89 27.66
N ARG A 272 -4.47 -7.74 26.99
CA ARG A 272 -3.48 -6.69 27.22
C ARG A 272 -3.83 -5.80 28.39
N PHE A 273 -5.11 -5.42 28.52
CA PHE A 273 -5.57 -4.41 29.46
C PHE A 273 -6.56 -4.95 30.50
N ARG A 274 -6.84 -6.26 30.50
CA ARG A 274 -7.82 -6.91 31.41
C ARG A 274 -9.21 -6.28 31.30
N LEU A 275 -9.53 -5.72 30.14
CA LEU A 275 -10.83 -5.13 29.85
C LEU A 275 -11.77 -6.21 29.31
N GLU A 276 -12.72 -6.63 30.14
CA GLU A 276 -13.80 -7.52 29.70
C GLU A 276 -14.84 -6.72 28.91
N TYR A 277 -15.20 -7.21 27.73
CA TYR A 277 -16.21 -6.63 26.85
C TYR A 277 -16.94 -7.75 26.11
N ASP A 278 -18.27 -7.71 26.10
CA ASP A 278 -19.07 -8.73 25.43
C ASP A 278 -19.00 -8.55 23.90
N VAL A 279 -18.57 -9.59 23.19
CA VAL A 279 -18.52 -9.59 21.73
C VAL A 279 -19.89 -9.39 21.10
N ASN A 280 -20.96 -9.89 21.72
CA ASN A 280 -22.32 -9.70 21.19
C ASN A 280 -22.74 -8.23 21.27
N MET A 281 -22.33 -7.52 22.32
CA MET A 281 -22.55 -6.08 22.44
C MET A 281 -21.78 -5.30 21.38
N ALA A 282 -20.55 -5.72 21.06
CA ALA A 282 -19.75 -5.10 20.00
C ALA A 282 -20.36 -5.35 18.61
N ILE A 283 -20.80 -6.58 18.33
CA ILE A 283 -21.49 -6.93 17.08
C ILE A 283 -22.75 -6.08 16.95
N ALA A 284 -23.61 -6.09 17.98
CA ALA A 284 -24.84 -5.30 17.99
C ALA A 284 -24.54 -3.83 17.69
N HIS A 285 -23.63 -3.20 18.45
CA HIS A 285 -23.22 -1.80 18.27
C HIS A 285 -22.81 -1.48 16.82
N VAL A 286 -22.02 -2.35 16.20
CA VAL A 286 -21.52 -2.17 14.83
C VAL A 286 -22.62 -2.38 13.77
N THR A 287 -23.55 -3.31 14.01
CA THR A 287 -24.60 -3.68 13.06
C THR A 287 -25.92 -2.93 13.24
N LEU A 288 -26.05 -2.03 14.24
CA LEU A 288 -27.30 -1.32 14.59
C LEU A 288 -28.06 -0.68 13.40
N HIS A 289 -27.37 -0.32 12.30
CA HIS A 289 -28.00 0.26 11.12
C HIS A 289 -28.69 -0.75 10.18
N GLU A 290 -28.50 -2.06 10.36
CA GLU A 290 -29.16 -3.09 9.56
C GLU A 290 -30.61 -3.37 10.00
N GLU A 291 -30.96 -3.08 11.26
CA GLU A 291 -32.29 -3.39 11.81
C GLU A 291 -33.38 -2.37 11.41
N CYS A 292 -33.01 -1.27 10.76
CA CYS A 292 -33.93 -0.20 10.35
C CYS A 292 -34.16 -0.10 8.83
N ARG A 293 -33.81 -1.13 8.04
CA ARG A 293 -34.02 -1.16 6.58
C ARG A 293 -34.80 -2.38 6.10
#